data_AF-A0A7S3H7V2-F1
#
_entry.id   AF-A0A7S3H7V2-F1
#
_cell.length_a   1.000
_cell.length_b   1.000
_cell.length_c   1.000
_cell.angle_alpha   90.00
_cell.angle_beta   90.00
_cell.angle_gamma   90.00
#
_symmetry.space_group_name_H-M   'P 1'
#
loop_
_entity.id
_entity.type
_entity.pdbx_description
1 polymer ?
#
loop_
_entity_poly.entity_id
_entity_poly.type
_entity_poly.pdbx_seq_one_letter_code
_entity_poly.pdbx_strand_id
1 'polypeptide(L)'
;DDTHYWWAQMPGPKRFMMLPNAEHSLATGILAAVPSIGAFIGALLNKRDVPGFEWEISPETGDIVATLHNQGKVHSAHMWYAHSCGVNTFDKKRVNRRDFRVMHLDSPCTCGPVADGYCVNLKTFWSKKELEMKEVHGKRTYTAHVDTPTDGTYTAFLIDIKFVNKHGVPMDVDAIRKQIVVDPSKPKTIGAKIAEKFPEFGGFPHDFGGFFEFTSQVSVWPNTFPYPDCSGVECGNRVV
;
A
#
# COMPACT_ATOMS: atom_id res chain seq x y z
N ASP A 1 -4.47 -9.10 0.01
CA ASP A 1 -5.50 -8.80 1.01
C ASP A 1 -5.37 -9.82 2.13
N ASP A 2 -4.35 -9.66 2.96
CA ASP A 2 -4.10 -10.57 4.09
C ASP A 2 -4.81 -10.09 5.37
N THR A 3 -4.88 -8.77 5.53
CA THR A 3 -5.42 -8.13 6.74
C THR A 3 -6.92 -8.37 6.93
N HIS A 4 -7.67 -8.69 5.87
CA HIS A 4 -9.09 -9.04 5.97
C HIS A 4 -9.36 -10.18 6.95
N TYR A 5 -8.50 -11.21 6.99
CA TYR A 5 -8.75 -12.43 7.77
C TYR A 5 -8.55 -12.26 9.28
N TRP A 6 -7.60 -11.41 9.69
CA TRP A 6 -7.18 -11.33 11.08
C TRP A 6 -7.47 -9.98 11.74
N TRP A 7 -7.64 -8.89 10.99
CA TRP A 7 -7.78 -7.55 11.58
C TRP A 7 -8.97 -7.44 12.54
N ALA A 8 -10.12 -8.00 12.17
CA ALA A 8 -11.33 -7.97 13.00
C ALA A 8 -11.13 -8.70 14.34
N GLN A 9 -10.26 -9.71 14.38
CA GLN A 9 -9.98 -10.53 15.56
C GLN A 9 -9.02 -9.87 16.55
N MET A 10 -8.28 -8.83 16.13
CA MET A 10 -7.32 -8.15 16.99
C MET A 10 -8.01 -7.29 18.06
N PRO A 11 -7.60 -7.35 19.35
CA PRO A 11 -8.15 -6.50 20.39
C PRO A 11 -7.78 -5.02 20.16
N GLY A 12 -8.62 -4.12 20.66
CA GLY A 12 -8.34 -2.68 20.67
C GLY A 12 -7.61 -2.20 21.92
N PRO A 13 -7.08 -0.95 21.93
CA PRO A 13 -6.97 -0.04 20.79
C PRO A 13 -5.86 -0.49 19.83
N LYS A 14 -6.17 -0.48 18.53
CA LYS A 14 -5.25 -0.94 17.46
C LYS A 14 -5.08 0.12 16.38
N ARG A 15 -3.93 0.06 15.71
CA ARG A 15 -3.57 0.92 14.59
C ARG A 15 -2.92 0.06 13.50
N PHE A 16 -3.14 0.42 12.26
CA PHE A 16 -2.63 -0.30 11.10
C PHE A 16 -1.93 0.68 10.16
N MET A 17 -0.83 0.23 9.55
CA MET A 17 -0.12 0.98 8.53
C MET A 17 0.42 -0.02 7.52
N MET A 18 -0.05 0.08 6.28
CA MET A 18 0.56 -0.57 5.14
C MET A 18 1.31 0.48 4.34
N LEU A 19 2.57 0.22 3.99
CA LEU A 19 3.39 1.13 3.20
C LEU A 19 3.35 0.72 1.72
N PRO A 20 2.72 1.53 0.85
CA PRO A 20 2.68 1.26 -0.59
C PRO A 20 4.09 1.16 -1.18
N ASN A 21 4.28 0.30 -2.20
CA ASN A 21 5.58 0.09 -2.85
C ASN A 21 6.73 -0.38 -1.93
N ALA A 22 6.44 -0.75 -0.68
CA ALA A 22 7.43 -1.37 0.19
C ALA A 22 7.59 -2.85 -0.16
N GLU A 23 8.83 -3.32 -0.31
CA GLU A 23 9.11 -4.75 -0.44
C GLU A 23 9.03 -5.47 0.91
N HIS A 24 9.09 -6.81 0.91
CA HIS A 24 8.77 -7.63 2.09
C HIS A 24 9.68 -7.36 3.32
N SER A 25 10.94 -6.97 3.12
CA SER A 25 11.87 -6.59 4.19
C SER A 25 11.65 -5.16 4.72
N LEU A 26 10.74 -4.40 4.09
CA LEU A 26 10.40 -3.01 4.41
C LEU A 26 11.55 -2.01 4.20
N ALA A 27 12.66 -2.42 3.58
CA ALA A 27 13.83 -1.58 3.36
C ALA A 27 13.51 -0.37 2.49
N THR A 28 12.66 -0.53 1.47
CA THR A 28 12.21 0.59 0.63
C THR A 28 11.17 1.50 1.31
N GLY A 29 10.54 1.05 2.40
CA GLY A 29 9.57 1.81 3.19
C GLY A 29 10.15 2.40 4.48
N ILE A 30 11.44 2.17 4.77
CA ILE A 30 12.05 2.48 6.07
C ILE A 30 11.92 3.96 6.47
N LEU A 31 11.95 4.85 5.48
CA LEU A 31 11.87 6.30 5.66
C LEU A 31 10.45 6.80 6.00
N ALA A 32 9.43 5.95 5.90
CA ALA A 32 8.10 6.20 6.47
C ALA A 32 7.87 5.34 7.72
N ALA A 33 8.35 4.10 7.72
CA ALA A 33 8.12 3.16 8.82
C ALA A 33 8.70 3.65 10.16
N VAL A 34 10.02 3.92 10.20
CA VAL A 34 10.73 4.33 11.41
C VAL A 34 10.14 5.60 12.05
N PRO A 35 9.90 6.70 11.32
CA PRO A 35 9.33 7.91 11.89
C PRO A 35 7.91 7.69 12.45
N SER A 36 7.06 6.95 11.74
CA SER A 36 5.70 6.65 12.18
C SER A 36 5.68 5.75 13.42
N ILE A 37 6.58 4.75 13.49
CA ILE A 37 6.81 3.95 14.70
C ILE A 37 7.29 4.82 15.86
N GLY A 38 8.25 5.72 15.61
CA GLY A 38 8.77 6.65 16.61
C GLY A 38 7.69 7.58 17.16
N ALA A 39 6.83 8.11 16.30
CA ALA A 39 5.68 8.92 16.70
C ALA A 39 4.72 8.13 17.59
N PHE A 40 4.37 6.90 17.18
CA PHE A 40 3.47 6.02 17.91
C PHE A 40 4.02 5.63 19.29
N ILE A 41 5.24 5.07 19.35
CA ILE A 41 5.90 4.68 20.61
C ILE A 41 6.11 5.90 21.51
N GLY A 42 6.55 7.02 20.95
CA GLY A 42 6.75 8.26 21.70
C GLY A 42 5.45 8.74 22.36
N ALA A 43 4.31 8.64 21.68
CA ALA A 43 3.02 8.97 22.26
C ALA A 43 2.64 8.03 23.40
N LEU A 44 2.81 6.71 23.22
CA LEU A 44 2.50 5.70 24.24
C LEU A 44 3.35 5.88 25.50
N LEU A 45 4.67 6.02 25.36
CA LEU A 45 5.60 6.22 26.49
C LEU A 45 5.28 7.48 27.29
N ASN A 46 4.78 8.52 26.62
CA ASN A 46 4.39 9.78 27.24
C ASN A 46 2.90 9.85 27.62
N LYS A 47 2.15 8.73 27.52
CA LYS A 47 0.71 8.66 27.81
C LYS A 47 -0.12 9.73 27.07
N ARG A 48 0.21 9.98 25.81
CA ARG A 48 -0.49 10.92 24.94
C ARG A 48 -1.50 10.20 24.07
N ASP A 49 -2.57 10.90 23.72
CA ASP A 49 -3.56 10.38 22.78
C ASP A 49 -2.94 10.16 21.40
N VAL A 50 -3.22 9.00 20.83
CA VAL A 50 -2.86 8.67 19.45
C VAL A 50 -4.09 8.88 18.57
N PRO A 51 -4.06 9.77 17.57
CA PRO A 51 -5.20 9.96 16.69
C PRO A 51 -5.54 8.67 15.93
N GLY A 52 -6.73 8.61 15.37
CA GLY A 52 -7.17 7.43 14.65
C GLY A 52 -8.47 7.66 13.91
N PHE A 53 -8.81 6.69 13.10
CA PHE A 53 -10.07 6.62 12.37
C PHE A 53 -10.53 5.16 12.32
N GLU A 54 -11.82 5.00 12.13
CA GLU A 54 -12.44 3.72 11.77
C GLU A 54 -12.72 3.73 10.27
N TRP A 55 -12.84 2.55 9.68
CA TRP A 55 -13.24 2.44 8.29
C TRP A 55 -14.21 1.29 8.08
N GLU A 56 -15.02 1.44 7.03
CA GLU A 56 -15.90 0.40 6.50
C GLU A 56 -15.60 0.23 5.02
N ILE A 57 -15.67 -1.01 4.53
CA ILE A 57 -15.53 -1.35 3.11
C ILE A 57 -16.88 -1.84 2.60
N SER A 58 -17.44 -1.14 1.62
CA SER A 58 -18.70 -1.53 0.98
C SER A 58 -18.53 -2.86 0.24
N PRO A 59 -19.33 -3.90 0.54
CA PRO A 59 -19.28 -5.16 -0.21
C PRO A 59 -19.84 -5.01 -1.63
N GLU A 60 -20.65 -3.98 -1.88
CA GLU A 60 -21.35 -3.76 -3.16
C GLU A 60 -20.54 -2.92 -4.15
N THR A 61 -19.70 -2.02 -3.65
CA THR A 61 -18.93 -1.08 -4.48
C THR A 61 -17.42 -1.14 -4.26
N GLY A 62 -16.97 -1.80 -3.19
CA GLY A 62 -15.58 -1.80 -2.76
C GLY A 62 -15.15 -0.51 -2.06
N ASP A 63 -16.00 0.51 -1.97
CA ASP A 63 -15.65 1.82 -1.41
C ASP A 63 -15.17 1.72 0.03
N ILE A 64 -14.14 2.50 0.35
CA ILE A 64 -13.65 2.63 1.72
C ILE A 64 -14.12 3.97 2.26
N VAL A 65 -14.83 3.94 3.39
CA VAL A 65 -15.26 5.16 4.10
C VAL A 65 -14.50 5.21 5.42
N ALA A 66 -13.58 6.17 5.55
CA ALA A 66 -12.83 6.41 6.78
C ALA A 66 -13.47 7.54 7.59
N THR A 67 -13.83 7.27 8.85
CA THR A 67 -14.47 8.22 9.76
C THR A 67 -13.57 8.54 10.95
N LEU A 68 -13.28 9.82 11.16
CA LEU A 68 -12.40 10.29 12.23
C LEU A 68 -13.19 10.67 13.48
N HIS A 69 -12.71 10.22 14.64
CA HIS A 69 -13.33 10.53 15.94
C HIS A 69 -12.71 11.77 16.57
N ASN A 70 -13.04 13.00 16.12
CA ASN A 70 -12.69 14.33 16.68
C ASN A 70 -11.24 14.62 17.14
N GLN A 71 -10.34 13.65 17.12
CA GLN A 71 -8.98 13.70 17.62
C GLN A 71 -8.04 13.88 16.43
N GLY A 72 -6.99 14.68 16.64
CA GLY A 72 -5.95 14.91 15.66
C GLY A 72 -6.29 15.91 14.56
N LYS A 73 -5.31 16.75 14.22
CA LYS A 73 -5.33 17.58 13.01
C LYS A 73 -4.80 16.73 11.86
N VAL A 74 -5.60 16.56 10.81
CA VAL A 74 -5.15 15.86 9.60
C VAL A 74 -4.10 16.72 8.91
N HIS A 75 -2.97 16.11 8.57
CA HIS A 75 -1.94 16.68 7.72
C HIS A 75 -2.27 16.41 6.24
N SER A 76 -2.58 15.15 5.93
CA SER A 76 -2.96 14.72 4.58
C SER A 76 -3.81 13.46 4.63
N ALA A 77 -4.68 13.31 3.64
CA ALA A 77 -5.44 12.09 3.39
C ALA A 77 -5.32 11.71 1.92
N HIS A 78 -4.89 10.48 1.63
CA HIS A 78 -4.70 9.99 0.28
C HIS A 78 -5.41 8.66 0.08
N MET A 79 -5.86 8.43 -1.15
CA MET A 79 -6.13 7.10 -1.66
C MET A 79 -4.87 6.63 -2.37
N TRP A 80 -4.30 5.52 -1.90
CA TRP A 80 -3.33 4.78 -2.68
C TRP A 80 -4.06 3.72 -3.48
N TYR A 81 -3.66 3.53 -4.74
CA TYR A 81 -4.26 2.55 -5.63
C TYR A 81 -3.22 1.92 -6.57
N ALA A 82 -3.44 0.66 -6.95
CA ALA A 82 -2.64 -0.10 -7.90
C ALA A 82 -3.58 -0.92 -8.78
N HIS A 83 -3.17 -1.17 -10.03
CA HIS A 83 -3.93 -2.00 -10.95
C HIS A 83 -3.25 -3.35 -11.11
N SER A 84 -4.04 -4.42 -11.12
CA SER A 84 -3.56 -5.70 -11.58
C SER A 84 -3.41 -5.63 -13.10
N CYS A 85 -2.51 -6.45 -13.61
CA CYS A 85 -2.34 -6.65 -15.03
C CYS A 85 -1.81 -8.06 -15.21
N GLY A 86 -2.17 -8.69 -16.32
CA GLY A 86 -1.55 -9.94 -16.71
C GLY A 86 -2.56 -10.99 -17.11
N VAL A 87 -2.26 -11.63 -18.23
CA VAL A 87 -2.90 -12.85 -18.68
C VAL A 87 -1.78 -13.85 -18.90
N ASN A 88 -1.80 -14.94 -18.14
CA ASN A 88 -0.83 -16.00 -18.34
C ASN A 88 -1.40 -17.02 -19.33
N THR A 89 -0.70 -17.30 -20.41
CA THR A 89 -1.15 -18.32 -21.39
C THR A 89 -1.09 -19.74 -20.85
N PHE A 90 -0.30 -19.98 -19.79
CA PHE A 90 -0.34 -21.24 -19.04
C PHE A 90 -1.66 -21.43 -18.28
N ASP A 91 -2.36 -20.35 -17.96
CA ASP A 91 -3.72 -20.42 -17.46
C ASP A 91 -4.61 -20.83 -18.63
N LYS A 92 -5.07 -22.08 -18.64
CA LYS A 92 -5.92 -22.65 -19.71
C LYS A 92 -7.11 -21.78 -20.12
N LYS A 93 -7.55 -20.87 -19.24
CA LYS A 93 -8.68 -19.96 -19.43
C LYS A 93 -8.29 -18.52 -19.79
N ARG A 94 -6.99 -18.16 -19.83
CA ARG A 94 -6.48 -16.82 -20.13
C ARG A 94 -7.20 -15.72 -19.35
N VAL A 95 -7.41 -15.94 -18.05
CA VAL A 95 -8.16 -15.01 -17.18
C VAL A 95 -7.21 -13.94 -16.68
N ASN A 96 -7.70 -12.71 -16.55
CA ASN A 96 -6.97 -11.65 -15.87
C ASN A 96 -6.72 -12.05 -14.42
N ARG A 97 -5.49 -11.83 -13.94
CA ARG A 97 -5.11 -12.22 -12.59
C ARG A 97 -5.42 -11.11 -11.59
N ARG A 98 -5.90 -11.50 -10.41
CA ARG A 98 -5.92 -10.67 -9.20
C ARG A 98 -4.54 -10.71 -8.52
N ASP A 99 -3.51 -10.35 -9.27
CA ASP A 99 -2.10 -10.37 -8.84
C ASP A 99 -1.51 -8.96 -8.87
N PHE A 100 -0.93 -8.55 -7.75
CA PHE A 100 -0.33 -7.22 -7.56
C PHE A 100 1.18 -7.30 -7.31
N ARG A 101 1.80 -8.44 -7.59
CA ARG A 101 3.25 -8.61 -7.50
C ARG A 101 3.95 -7.88 -8.65
N VAL A 102 5.02 -7.16 -8.32
CA VAL A 102 5.87 -6.48 -9.31
C VAL A 102 6.57 -7.48 -10.23
N MET A 103 6.89 -8.68 -9.76
CA MET A 103 7.54 -9.72 -10.56
C MET A 103 6.66 -10.99 -10.59
N HIS A 104 6.35 -11.46 -11.79
CA HIS A 104 5.57 -12.68 -12.03
C HIS A 104 6.03 -13.41 -13.30
N LEU A 105 5.51 -14.62 -13.53
CA LEU A 105 5.90 -15.52 -14.63
C LEU A 105 4.94 -15.51 -15.84
N ASP A 106 4.14 -14.46 -15.97
CA ASP A 106 3.19 -14.33 -17.09
C ASP A 106 3.90 -14.40 -18.45
N SER A 107 3.36 -15.25 -19.32
CA SER A 107 3.79 -15.39 -20.71
C SER A 107 2.57 -15.32 -21.64
N PRO A 108 2.53 -14.43 -22.65
CA PRO A 108 3.53 -13.40 -22.94
C PRO A 108 3.54 -12.30 -21.86
N CYS A 109 4.69 -11.64 -21.68
CA CYS A 109 4.80 -10.50 -20.78
C CYS A 109 4.19 -9.24 -21.41
N THR A 110 2.94 -8.92 -21.08
CA THR A 110 2.20 -7.78 -21.66
C THR A 110 2.17 -6.53 -20.77
N CYS A 111 2.54 -6.67 -19.49
CA CYS A 111 2.36 -5.63 -18.47
C CYS A 111 3.62 -4.79 -18.19
N GLY A 112 4.72 -5.10 -18.88
CA GLY A 112 5.98 -4.40 -18.76
C GLY A 112 7.16 -5.18 -19.36
N PRO A 113 8.40 -4.86 -18.97
CA PRO A 113 9.59 -5.52 -19.52
C PRO A 113 9.85 -6.88 -18.87
N VAL A 114 10.53 -7.76 -19.59
CA VAL A 114 11.13 -8.97 -19.02
C VAL A 114 12.48 -8.62 -18.39
N ALA A 115 12.69 -9.03 -17.14
CA ALA A 115 13.95 -8.88 -16.41
C ALA A 115 14.24 -10.15 -15.62
N ASP A 116 15.45 -10.71 -15.77
CA ASP A 116 15.90 -11.93 -15.06
C ASP A 116 14.92 -13.12 -15.15
N GLY A 117 14.24 -13.27 -16.31
CA GLY A 117 13.26 -14.33 -16.54
C GLY A 117 11.87 -14.06 -15.96
N TYR A 118 11.65 -12.91 -15.33
CA TYR A 118 10.36 -12.47 -14.81
C TYR A 118 9.76 -11.38 -15.69
N CYS A 119 8.44 -11.37 -15.79
CA CYS A 119 7.70 -10.22 -16.29
C CYS A 119 7.55 -9.20 -15.17
N VAL A 120 8.02 -7.96 -15.41
CA VAL A 120 7.91 -6.86 -14.45
C VAL A 120 6.61 -6.12 -14.70
N ASN A 121 5.69 -6.16 -13.73
CA ASN A 121 4.42 -5.47 -13.78
C ASN A 121 4.54 -4.04 -13.29
N LEU A 122 4.51 -3.08 -14.22
CA LEU A 122 4.59 -1.67 -13.83
C LEU A 122 3.23 -1.10 -13.42
N LYS A 123 2.12 -1.79 -13.72
CA LYS A 123 0.76 -1.37 -13.33
C LYS A 123 0.47 -1.58 -11.84
N THR A 124 1.21 -2.47 -11.19
CA THR A 124 1.04 -2.81 -9.78
C THR A 124 1.77 -1.87 -8.83
N PHE A 125 2.56 -0.91 -9.36
CA PHE A 125 3.10 0.16 -8.55
C PHE A 125 1.96 1.06 -8.07
N TRP A 126 1.93 1.25 -6.76
CA TRP A 126 0.91 2.04 -6.11
C TRP A 126 1.12 3.52 -6.42
N SER A 127 0.08 4.14 -6.94
CA SER A 127 -0.05 5.57 -7.17
C SER A 127 -0.95 6.17 -6.09
N LYS A 128 -0.85 7.49 -5.87
CA LYS A 128 -1.69 8.18 -4.89
C LYS A 128 -2.51 9.29 -5.52
N LYS A 129 -3.67 9.55 -4.91
CA LYS A 129 -4.54 10.70 -5.17
C LYS A 129 -4.97 11.29 -3.83
N GLU A 130 -5.05 12.61 -3.74
CA GLU A 130 -5.56 13.29 -2.56
C GLU A 130 -7.07 13.05 -2.38
N LEU A 131 -7.50 12.86 -1.13
CA LEU A 131 -8.90 12.68 -0.77
C LEU A 131 -9.49 13.97 -0.21
N GLU A 132 -10.69 14.29 -0.68
CA GLU A 132 -11.45 15.41 -0.15
C GLU A 132 -12.10 15.02 1.18
N MET A 133 -12.02 15.94 2.14
CA MET A 133 -12.73 15.83 3.41
C MET A 133 -14.20 16.19 3.22
N LYS A 134 -15.10 15.33 3.72
CA LYS A 134 -16.53 15.61 3.81
C LYS A 134 -16.98 15.52 5.26
N GLU A 135 -17.94 16.36 5.63
CA GLU A 135 -18.59 16.27 6.93
C GLU A 135 -19.88 15.46 6.80
N VAL A 136 -19.93 14.32 7.48
CA VAL A 136 -21.09 13.42 7.50
C VAL A 136 -21.48 13.21 8.96
N HIS A 137 -22.71 13.59 9.31
CA HIS A 137 -23.22 13.52 10.69
C HIS A 137 -22.28 14.17 11.74
N GLY A 138 -21.69 15.32 11.40
CA GLY A 138 -20.76 16.04 12.27
C GLY A 138 -19.39 15.38 12.45
N LYS A 139 -19.07 14.34 11.67
CA LYS A 139 -17.77 13.68 11.66
C LYS A 139 -17.04 13.92 10.34
N ARG A 140 -15.73 14.16 10.44
CA ARG A 140 -14.84 14.23 9.26
C ARG A 140 -14.72 12.84 8.65
N THR A 141 -15.01 12.77 7.36
CA THR A 141 -15.06 11.52 6.60
C THR A 141 -14.26 11.67 5.31
N TYR A 142 -13.57 10.61 4.92
CA TYR A 142 -12.86 10.49 3.64
C TYR A 142 -13.36 9.24 2.93
N THR A 143 -13.71 9.37 1.66
CA THR A 143 -14.22 8.25 0.85
C THR A 143 -13.25 7.97 -0.30
N ALA A 144 -12.72 6.76 -0.35
CA ALA A 144 -11.97 6.25 -1.48
C ALA A 144 -12.90 5.41 -2.36
N HIS A 145 -12.93 5.74 -3.65
CA HIS A 145 -13.72 5.09 -4.69
C HIS A 145 -12.85 4.87 -5.92
N VAL A 146 -13.00 3.72 -6.56
CA VAL A 146 -12.44 3.42 -7.87
C VAL A 146 -13.54 2.86 -8.75
N ASP A 147 -13.58 3.30 -10.01
CA ASP A 147 -14.51 2.76 -10.98
C ASP A 147 -14.19 1.28 -11.24
N THR A 148 -15.23 0.49 -11.52
CA THR A 148 -15.05 -0.92 -11.90
C THR A 148 -14.28 -1.00 -13.21
N PRO A 149 -13.10 -1.66 -13.26
CA PRO A 149 -12.38 -1.86 -14.51
C PRO A 149 -13.23 -2.61 -15.54
N THR A 150 -13.28 -2.09 -16.76
CA THR A 150 -14.09 -2.66 -17.86
C THR A 150 -13.35 -3.73 -18.67
N ASP A 151 -12.05 -3.86 -18.47
CA ASP A 151 -11.16 -4.82 -19.14
C ASP A 151 -11.03 -6.14 -18.36
N GLY A 152 -11.77 -6.29 -17.26
CA GLY A 152 -11.75 -7.47 -16.39
C GLY A 152 -10.52 -7.55 -15.48
N THR A 153 -9.73 -6.47 -15.36
CA THR A 153 -8.65 -6.38 -14.37
C THR A 153 -9.19 -6.00 -12.99
N TYR A 154 -8.28 -5.88 -12.02
CA TYR A 154 -8.61 -5.55 -10.64
C TYR A 154 -7.88 -4.28 -10.22
N THR A 155 -8.50 -3.46 -9.39
CA THR A 155 -7.87 -2.31 -8.74
C THR A 155 -7.82 -2.56 -7.25
N ALA A 156 -6.61 -2.55 -6.67
CA ALA A 156 -6.42 -2.52 -5.23
C ALA A 156 -6.29 -1.08 -4.76
N PHE A 157 -6.91 -0.71 -3.65
CA PHE A 157 -6.79 0.63 -3.09
C PHE A 157 -6.99 0.64 -1.56
N LEU A 158 -6.49 1.69 -0.91
CA LEU A 158 -6.59 1.92 0.52
C LEU A 158 -6.64 3.42 0.82
N ILE A 159 -7.08 3.78 2.02
CA ILE A 159 -6.96 5.13 2.57
C ILE A 159 -5.73 5.20 3.46
N ASP A 160 -4.92 6.24 3.27
CA ASP A 160 -3.76 6.62 4.09
C ASP A 160 -3.98 8.02 4.66
N ILE A 161 -4.03 8.14 5.99
CA ILE A 161 -4.22 9.40 6.69
C ILE A 161 -3.03 9.66 7.61
N LYS A 162 -2.41 10.82 7.41
CA LYS A 162 -1.36 11.37 8.27
C LYS A 162 -1.96 12.42 9.19
N PHE A 163 -1.64 12.34 10.48
CA PHE A 163 -2.01 13.34 11.48
C PHE A 163 -0.78 14.10 11.97
N VAL A 164 -0.97 15.40 12.20
CA VAL A 164 0.06 16.27 12.77
C VAL A 164 0.45 15.77 14.15
N ASN A 165 1.73 15.46 14.33
CA ASN A 165 2.32 15.20 15.63
C ASN A 165 2.94 16.49 16.18
N LYS A 166 2.25 17.14 17.13
CA LYS A 166 2.75 18.38 17.77
C LYS A 166 4.07 18.21 18.51
N HIS A 167 4.45 16.96 18.80
CA HIS A 167 5.67 16.60 19.50
C HIS A 167 6.61 15.77 18.63
N GLY A 168 6.35 15.73 17.32
CA GLY A 168 7.22 15.06 16.37
C GLY A 168 8.56 15.78 16.33
N VAL A 169 9.64 15.02 16.49
CA VAL A 169 10.98 15.51 16.17
C VAL A 169 11.23 15.12 14.71
N PRO A 170 11.31 16.09 13.77
CA PRO A 170 11.55 15.76 12.38
C PRO A 170 12.91 15.07 12.25
N MET A 171 13.01 14.10 11.34
CA MET A 171 14.28 13.46 11.02
C MET A 171 15.18 14.46 10.28
N ASP A 172 16.44 14.57 10.73
CA ASP A 172 17.47 15.31 10.01
C ASP A 172 17.93 14.50 8.79
N VAL A 173 17.27 14.76 7.67
CA VAL A 173 17.53 14.09 6.38
C VAL A 173 18.95 14.35 5.89
N ASP A 174 19.52 15.51 6.20
CA ASP A 174 20.86 15.88 5.79
C ASP A 174 21.91 15.11 6.60
N ALA A 175 21.67 14.88 7.89
CA ALA A 175 22.50 14.00 8.70
C ALA A 175 22.44 12.54 8.20
N ILE A 176 21.25 12.04 7.85
CA ILE A 176 21.09 10.68 7.29
C ILE A 176 21.82 10.55 5.95
N ARG A 177 21.63 11.49 5.02
CA ARG A 177 22.30 11.48 3.71
C ARG A 177 23.82 11.46 3.85
N LYS A 178 24.38 12.19 4.81
CA LYS A 178 25.84 12.21 5.08
C LYS A 178 26.37 10.88 5.61
N GLN A 179 25.52 10.06 6.24
CA GLN A 179 25.89 8.73 6.76
C GLN A 179 25.74 7.61 5.73
N ILE A 180 24.99 7.82 4.65
CA ILE A 180 24.90 6.87 3.55
C ILE A 180 26.17 6.97 2.71
N VAL A 181 27.11 6.06 2.96
CA VAL A 181 28.31 5.91 2.13
C VAL A 181 27.92 5.20 0.83
N VAL A 182 27.66 5.96 -0.23
CA VAL A 182 27.58 5.40 -1.58
C VAL A 182 29.00 5.10 -2.03
N ASP A 183 29.36 3.82 -2.08
CA ASP A 183 30.63 3.38 -2.66
C ASP A 183 30.53 3.47 -4.20
N PRO A 184 31.22 4.44 -4.83
CA PRO A 184 31.12 4.67 -6.27
C PRO A 184 31.79 3.56 -7.08
N SER A 185 32.59 2.69 -6.44
CA SER A 185 33.29 1.58 -7.10
C SER A 185 32.43 0.33 -7.25
N LYS A 186 31.30 0.24 -6.53
CA LYS A 186 30.39 -0.90 -6.62
C LYS A 186 29.36 -0.68 -7.74
N PRO A 187 29.08 -1.72 -8.56
CA PRO A 187 28.05 -1.62 -9.58
C PRO A 187 26.72 -1.31 -8.91
N LYS A 188 26.05 -0.26 -9.38
CA LYS A 188 24.72 0.13 -8.93
C LYS A 188 23.79 -1.09 -8.99
N THR A 189 23.16 -1.40 -7.87
CA THR A 189 22.13 -2.45 -7.80
C THR A 189 21.03 -2.15 -8.80
N ILE A 190 20.28 -3.18 -9.22
CA ILE A 190 19.14 -3.00 -10.12
C ILE A 190 18.17 -1.92 -9.58
N GLY A 191 17.95 -1.90 -8.25
CA GLY A 191 17.16 -0.86 -7.58
C GLY A 191 17.73 0.56 -7.74
N ALA A 192 19.06 0.73 -7.63
CA ALA A 192 19.70 2.04 -7.84
C ALA A 192 19.62 2.50 -9.31
N LYS A 193 19.68 1.58 -10.28
CA LYS A 193 19.50 1.90 -11.71
C LYS A 193 18.05 2.25 -12.04
N ILE A 194 17.08 1.63 -11.37
CA ILE A 194 15.65 1.95 -11.48
C ILE A 194 15.38 3.35 -10.90
N ALA A 195 15.91 3.66 -9.71
CA ALA A 195 15.77 4.98 -9.09
C ALA A 195 16.36 6.15 -9.92
N GLU A 196 17.36 5.90 -10.76
CA GLU A 196 17.91 6.93 -11.67
C GLU A 196 17.05 7.18 -12.91
N LYS A 197 16.31 6.17 -13.38
CA LYS A 197 15.40 6.29 -14.52
C LYS A 197 14.03 6.87 -14.15
N PHE A 198 13.68 6.81 -12.87
CA PHE A 198 12.50 7.47 -12.30
C PHE A 198 13.00 8.56 -11.35
N PRO A 199 13.33 9.77 -11.87
CA PRO A 199 14.04 10.81 -11.10
C PRO A 199 13.18 11.46 -10.01
N GLU A 200 11.87 11.25 -10.05
CA GLU A 200 11.09 11.32 -8.84
C GLU A 200 11.40 10.09 -7.99
N PHE A 201 11.68 10.33 -6.72
CA PHE A 201 11.42 9.39 -5.63
C PHE A 201 9.97 8.82 -5.63
N GLY A 202 9.14 9.03 -6.66
CA GLY A 202 8.55 7.96 -7.49
C GLY A 202 7.44 7.11 -6.87
N GLY A 203 6.82 7.60 -5.80
CA GLY A 203 5.77 6.87 -5.09
C GLY A 203 6.27 5.98 -3.95
N PHE A 204 7.55 6.03 -3.58
CA PHE A 204 8.02 5.39 -2.36
C PHE A 204 7.65 6.24 -1.13
N PRO A 205 6.96 5.67 -0.12
CA PRO A 205 6.57 6.39 1.09
C PRO A 205 7.81 6.92 1.82
N HIS A 206 7.78 8.21 2.12
CA HIS A 206 8.77 8.87 2.96
C HIS A 206 8.05 9.83 3.90
N ASP A 207 8.44 9.84 5.17
CA ASP A 207 7.85 10.68 6.19
C ASP A 207 8.91 11.21 7.15
N PHE A 208 9.53 12.33 6.84
CA PHE A 208 10.54 12.90 7.73
C PHE A 208 9.94 13.75 8.85
N GLY A 209 8.61 13.89 8.92
CA GLY A 209 7.92 14.77 9.87
C GLY A 209 7.58 14.10 11.21
N GLY A 210 7.72 12.77 11.31
CA GLY A 210 7.29 12.03 12.49
C GLY A 210 5.79 12.14 12.72
N PHE A 211 5.01 12.17 11.63
CA PHE A 211 3.55 12.18 11.69
C PHE A 211 3.03 10.85 12.27
N PHE A 212 1.79 10.87 12.76
CA PHE A 212 1.07 9.61 12.94
C PHE A 212 0.48 9.20 11.61
N GLU A 213 0.95 8.12 11.03
CA GLU A 213 0.49 7.59 9.75
C GLU A 213 -0.27 6.27 9.98
N PHE A 214 -1.51 6.22 9.51
CA PHE A 214 -2.36 5.04 9.62
C PHE A 214 -3.11 4.80 8.32
N THR A 215 -3.32 3.54 7.99
CA THR A 215 -4.03 3.12 6.79
C THR A 215 -5.26 2.27 7.12
N SER A 216 -6.24 2.26 6.21
CA SER A 216 -7.29 1.24 6.20
C SER A 216 -6.74 -0.12 5.76
N GLN A 217 -7.58 -1.15 5.80
CA GLN A 217 -7.37 -2.35 4.99
C GLN A 217 -7.43 -2.02 3.49
N VAL A 218 -6.94 -2.95 2.68
CA VAL A 218 -7.02 -2.85 1.23
C VAL A 218 -8.39 -3.32 0.77
N SER A 219 -9.04 -2.54 -0.10
CA SER A 219 -10.13 -3.01 -0.93
C SER A 219 -9.58 -3.42 -2.29
N VAL A 220 -10.03 -4.56 -2.84
CA VAL A 220 -9.74 -4.94 -4.21
C VAL A 220 -11.06 -5.05 -4.96
N TRP A 221 -11.17 -4.30 -6.05
CA TRP A 221 -12.40 -4.18 -6.82
C TRP A 221 -12.19 -4.51 -8.30
N PRO A 222 -13.04 -5.34 -8.94
CA PRO A 222 -14.19 -6.04 -8.36
C PRO A 222 -13.79 -7.09 -7.32
N ASN A 223 -14.61 -7.29 -6.30
CA ASN A 223 -14.35 -8.31 -5.27
C ASN A 223 -14.75 -9.70 -5.74
N THR A 224 -14.06 -10.21 -6.74
CA THR A 224 -14.24 -11.57 -7.28
C THR A 224 -12.90 -12.30 -7.29
N PHE A 225 -12.95 -13.64 -7.32
CA PHE A 225 -11.77 -14.46 -7.57
C PHE A 225 -11.73 -14.88 -9.04
N PRO A 226 -10.57 -14.77 -9.71
CA PRO A 226 -10.45 -15.13 -11.13
C PRO A 226 -10.49 -16.66 -11.37
N TYR A 227 -10.37 -17.45 -10.31
CA TYR A 227 -10.41 -18.91 -10.36
C TYR A 227 -11.51 -19.44 -9.44
N PRO A 228 -12.18 -20.55 -9.81
CA PRO A 228 -13.13 -21.19 -8.92
C PRO A 228 -12.41 -21.77 -7.70
N ASP A 229 -13.17 -21.95 -6.61
CA ASP A 229 -12.68 -22.65 -5.44
C ASP A 229 -12.15 -24.04 -5.81
N CYS A 230 -10.99 -24.34 -5.28
CA CYS A 230 -10.31 -25.60 -5.49
C CYS A 230 -10.74 -26.59 -4.41
N SER A 231 -11.16 -27.80 -4.79
CA SER A 231 -11.63 -28.84 -3.87
C SER A 231 -11.15 -30.25 -4.30
N GLY A 232 -11.09 -31.17 -3.34
CA GLY A 232 -10.68 -32.56 -3.56
C GLY A 232 -9.16 -32.79 -3.56
N VAL A 233 -8.76 -34.05 -3.78
CA VAL A 233 -7.35 -34.51 -3.69
C VAL A 233 -6.44 -33.93 -4.78
N GLU A 234 -6.99 -33.40 -5.87
CA GLU A 234 -6.18 -32.73 -6.90
C GLU A 234 -5.85 -31.28 -6.54
N CYS A 235 -6.45 -30.74 -5.48
CA CYS A 235 -6.21 -29.38 -5.05
C CYS A 235 -4.80 -29.22 -4.46
N GLY A 236 -4.00 -28.31 -5.03
CA GLY A 236 -2.59 -28.10 -4.65
C GLY A 236 -1.58 -29.02 -5.34
N ASN A 237 -2.02 -30.08 -6.04
CA ASN A 237 -1.14 -30.97 -6.80
C ASN A 237 -0.79 -30.45 -8.20
N ARG A 238 -1.42 -29.36 -8.63
CA ARG A 238 -1.04 -28.59 -9.81
C ARG A 238 -0.87 -27.14 -9.39
N VAL A 239 0.37 -26.67 -9.42
CA VAL A 239 0.64 -25.22 -9.48
C VAL A 239 0.10 -24.77 -10.82
N VAL A 240 -1.02 -24.03 -10.80
CA VAL A 240 -1.51 -23.32 -11.99
C VAL A 240 -0.62 -22.10 -12.19
#